data_AF-A0A498QZ73-F1
#
_entry.id   AF-A0A498QZ73-F1
#
_cell.length_a   1.000
_cell.length_b   1.000
_cell.length_c   1.000
_cell.angle_alpha   90.00
_cell.angle_beta   90.00
_cell.angle_gamma   90.00
#
_symmetry.space_group_name_H-M   'P 1'
#
loop_
_entity.id
_entity.type
_entity.pdbx_description
1 polymer ?
#
loop_
_entity_poly.entity_id
_entity_poly.type
_entity_poly.pdbx_seq_one_letter_code
_entity_poly.pdbx_strand_id
1 'polypeptide(L)'
;MPKPCRPAAASYAGAEADAGQSLLNIVNSPAQVLLGRPLFGNGINGAPGTGQDGGPGGLLIGNGGSGGSGAPGQHGGNGGAAGLLGAGGAGGVGGFGLPGGNGGAGGAGGAGGLFGNGGNGGTGGGSLDGNGGAGGAGGAAGLLGSGGRGGAGGVSAHHIAGAGGAGGSWWVARHRRSRR
;
A
#
# COMPACT_ATOMS: atom_id res chain seq x y z
N MET A 1 -45.23 -13.45 25.71
CA MET A 1 -43.80 -13.53 25.34
C MET A 1 -43.69 -13.68 23.82
N PRO A 2 -43.48 -12.59 23.06
CA PRO A 2 -43.33 -12.63 21.61
C PRO A 2 -41.92 -13.15 21.23
N LYS A 3 -41.85 -14.13 20.33
CA LYS A 3 -40.60 -14.61 19.71
C LYS A 3 -40.13 -13.56 18.68
N PRO A 4 -38.87 -13.09 18.71
CA PRO A 4 -38.38 -12.19 17.69
C PRO A 4 -38.17 -12.94 16.37
N CYS A 5 -38.98 -12.63 15.35
CA CYS A 5 -38.71 -13.00 13.96
C CYS A 5 -37.57 -12.12 13.41
N ARG A 6 -36.32 -12.55 13.58
CA ARG A 6 -35.16 -11.98 12.89
C ARG A 6 -34.24 -13.10 12.33
N PRO A 7 -34.54 -13.64 11.13
CA PRO A 7 -33.43 -14.15 10.30
C PRO A 7 -33.46 -13.75 8.81
N ALA A 8 -34.59 -13.34 8.21
CA ALA A 8 -34.71 -13.30 6.75
C ALA A 8 -33.85 -12.23 6.02
N ALA A 9 -33.62 -11.07 6.65
CA ALA A 9 -32.83 -9.99 6.05
C ALA A 9 -31.30 -10.22 6.14
N ALA A 10 -30.84 -10.93 7.18
CA ALA A 10 -29.43 -11.27 7.34
C ALA A 10 -29.02 -12.46 6.45
N SER A 11 -29.94 -13.40 6.20
CA SER A 11 -29.71 -14.54 5.31
C SER A 11 -29.65 -14.14 3.83
N TYR A 12 -30.37 -13.09 3.42
CA TYR A 12 -30.30 -12.58 2.05
C TYR A 12 -28.96 -11.86 1.82
N ALA A 13 -28.60 -10.92 2.71
CA ALA A 13 -27.32 -10.20 2.66
C ALA A 13 -26.09 -11.14 2.69
N GLY A 14 -26.17 -12.22 3.47
CA GLY A 14 -25.13 -13.26 3.49
C GLY A 14 -25.07 -14.08 2.20
N ALA A 15 -26.21 -14.46 1.62
CA ALA A 15 -26.26 -15.19 0.36
C ALA A 15 -25.76 -14.35 -0.83
N GLU A 16 -26.02 -13.04 -0.83
CA GLU A 16 -25.56 -12.11 -1.87
C GLU A 16 -24.05 -11.88 -1.78
N ALA A 17 -23.49 -11.80 -0.56
CA ALA A 17 -22.04 -11.71 -0.35
C ALA A 17 -21.30 -13.00 -0.78
N ASP A 18 -21.86 -14.16 -0.46
CA ASP A 18 -21.28 -15.47 -0.79
C ASP A 18 -21.41 -15.78 -2.30
N ALA A 19 -22.52 -15.37 -2.93
CA ALA A 19 -22.70 -15.41 -4.38
C ALA A 19 -21.73 -14.47 -5.11
N GLY A 20 -21.50 -13.26 -4.58
CA GLY A 20 -20.52 -12.32 -5.12
C GLY A 20 -19.09 -12.86 -5.07
N GLN A 21 -18.70 -13.47 -3.94
CA GLN A 21 -17.38 -14.08 -3.80
C GLN A 21 -17.19 -15.29 -4.72
N SER A 22 -18.24 -16.11 -4.89
CA SER A 22 -18.25 -17.24 -5.83
C SER A 22 -18.08 -16.79 -7.29
N LEU A 23 -18.75 -15.72 -7.71
CA LEU A 23 -18.61 -15.18 -9.06
C LEU A 23 -17.21 -14.60 -9.31
N LEU A 24 -16.65 -13.87 -8.35
CA LEU A 24 -15.27 -13.38 -8.43
C LEU A 24 -14.27 -14.54 -8.53
N ASN A 25 -14.49 -15.63 -7.80
CA ASN A 25 -13.65 -16.83 -7.88
C ASN A 25 -13.77 -17.51 -9.25
N ILE A 26 -14.97 -17.61 -9.83
CA ILE A 26 -15.19 -18.19 -11.17
C ILE A 26 -14.48 -17.37 -12.25
N VAL A 27 -14.58 -16.05 -12.18
CA VAL A 27 -13.98 -15.14 -13.16
C VAL A 27 -12.47 -15.03 -13.00
N ASN A 28 -11.96 -15.06 -11.76
CA ASN A 28 -10.53 -14.99 -11.48
C ASN A 28 -9.81 -16.34 -11.67
N SER A 29 -10.50 -17.47 -11.52
CA SER A 29 -9.90 -18.81 -11.55
C SER A 29 -9.04 -19.05 -12.80
N PRO A 30 -9.50 -18.77 -14.04
CA PRO A 30 -8.66 -18.94 -15.23
C PRO A 30 -7.36 -18.12 -15.18
N ALA A 31 -7.42 -16.87 -14.71
CA ALA A 31 -6.25 -16.00 -14.66
C ALA A 31 -5.33 -16.29 -13.47
N GLN A 32 -5.88 -16.70 -12.33
CA GLN A 32 -5.09 -17.09 -11.18
C GLN A 32 -4.29 -18.36 -11.46
N VAL A 33 -4.85 -19.28 -12.26
CA VAL A 33 -4.16 -20.49 -12.75
C VAL A 33 -3.12 -20.15 -13.84
N LEU A 34 -3.44 -19.26 -14.78
CA LEU A 34 -2.57 -19.00 -15.95
C LEU A 34 -1.51 -17.91 -15.72
N LEU A 35 -1.81 -16.91 -14.90
CA LEU A 35 -1.01 -15.69 -14.71
C LEU A 35 -0.58 -15.49 -13.25
N GLY A 36 -0.94 -16.40 -12.35
CA GLY A 36 -0.59 -16.37 -10.93
C GLY A 36 -1.23 -15.23 -10.13
N ARG A 37 -2.14 -14.46 -10.75
CA ARG A 37 -2.79 -13.28 -10.16
C ARG A 37 -4.26 -13.21 -10.59
N PRO A 38 -5.16 -12.76 -9.69
CA PRO A 38 -6.55 -12.55 -10.05
C PRO A 38 -6.66 -11.43 -11.12
N LEU A 39 -7.70 -11.47 -11.96
CA LEU A 39 -7.99 -10.37 -12.89
C LEU A 39 -8.53 -9.15 -12.15
N PHE A 40 -9.36 -9.41 -11.14
CA PHE A 40 -10.07 -8.42 -10.36
C PHE A 40 -9.81 -8.64 -8.88
N GLY A 41 -9.56 -7.56 -8.14
CA GLY A 41 -9.44 -7.60 -6.69
C GLY A 41 -8.34 -6.69 -6.18
N ASN A 42 -8.46 -6.22 -4.95
CA ASN A 42 -7.41 -5.43 -4.32
C ASN A 42 -6.31 -6.34 -3.77
N GLY A 43 -5.10 -5.80 -3.67
CA GLY A 43 -3.98 -6.47 -3.03
C GLY A 43 -4.19 -6.60 -1.53
N ILE A 44 -3.64 -7.67 -0.95
CA ILE A 44 -3.69 -7.92 0.50
C ILE A 44 -2.76 -6.94 1.20
N ASN A 45 -3.22 -6.31 2.28
CA ASN A 45 -2.38 -5.42 3.07
C ASN A 45 -1.34 -6.22 3.87
N GLY A 46 -0.12 -5.70 3.97
CA GLY A 46 0.89 -6.25 4.86
C GLY A 46 0.47 -6.16 6.32
N ALA A 47 0.84 -7.15 7.12
CA ALA A 47 0.45 -7.19 8.53
C ALA A 47 1.12 -6.05 9.33
N PRO A 48 0.38 -5.31 10.18
CA PRO A 48 0.96 -4.26 11.01
C PRO A 48 2.05 -4.78 11.95
N GLY A 49 3.10 -3.98 12.16
CA GLY A 49 4.22 -4.31 13.03
C GLY A 49 5.14 -5.40 12.50
N THR A 50 4.99 -5.84 11.25
CA THR A 50 5.84 -6.89 10.65
C THR A 50 6.81 -6.35 9.61
N GLY A 51 6.55 -5.16 9.08
CA GLY A 51 7.24 -4.65 7.88
C GLY A 51 6.90 -5.42 6.60
N GLN A 52 5.87 -6.28 6.60
CA GLN A 52 5.49 -7.02 5.41
C GLN A 52 4.99 -6.09 4.30
N ASP A 53 5.41 -6.39 3.08
CA ASP A 53 4.94 -5.67 1.89
C ASP A 53 3.44 -5.92 1.64
N GLY A 54 2.79 -4.92 1.08
CA GLY A 54 1.45 -5.05 0.53
C GLY A 54 1.47 -5.89 -0.76
N GLY A 55 0.55 -6.82 -0.85
CA GLY A 55 0.35 -7.65 -2.04
C GLY A 55 -0.10 -6.84 -3.25
N PRO A 56 0.15 -7.34 -4.47
CA PRO A 56 -0.28 -6.68 -5.69
C PRO A 56 -1.81 -6.77 -5.87
N GLY A 57 -2.40 -5.74 -6.49
CA GLY A 57 -3.79 -5.78 -6.97
C GLY A 57 -3.98 -6.75 -8.13
N GLY A 58 -5.24 -7.01 -8.49
CA GLY A 58 -5.62 -7.79 -9.66
C GLY A 58 -5.11 -7.18 -10.96
N LEU A 59 -4.95 -7.97 -12.02
CA LEU A 59 -4.28 -7.55 -13.25
C LEU A 59 -5.00 -6.43 -14.00
N LEU A 60 -6.34 -6.47 -14.04
CA LEU A 60 -7.15 -5.51 -14.79
C LEU A 60 -7.68 -4.41 -13.89
N ILE A 61 -8.35 -4.78 -12.80
CA ILE A 61 -8.87 -3.82 -11.82
C ILE A 61 -8.48 -4.26 -10.43
N GLY A 62 -7.81 -3.37 -9.70
CA GLY A 62 -7.37 -3.65 -8.35
C GLY A 62 -6.36 -2.64 -7.84
N ASN A 63 -6.63 -2.10 -6.65
CA ASN A 63 -5.64 -1.30 -5.94
C ASN A 63 -4.56 -2.21 -5.35
N GLY A 64 -3.33 -1.71 -5.23
CA GLY A 64 -2.30 -2.41 -4.46
C GLY A 64 -2.58 -2.37 -2.96
N GLY A 65 -2.18 -3.42 -2.24
CA GLY A 65 -2.30 -3.46 -0.78
C GLY A 65 -1.34 -2.49 -0.11
N SER A 66 -1.69 -1.94 1.05
CA SER A 66 -0.77 -1.12 1.84
C SER A 66 0.32 -1.98 2.47
N GLY A 67 1.55 -1.45 2.55
CA GLY A 67 2.62 -2.07 3.33
C GLY A 67 2.33 -2.00 4.83
N GLY A 68 2.70 -3.07 5.55
CA GLY A 68 2.60 -3.15 7.00
C GLY A 68 3.61 -2.23 7.69
N SER A 69 3.27 -1.66 8.84
CA SER A 69 4.24 -0.93 9.65
C SER A 69 5.37 -1.83 10.14
N GLY A 70 6.56 -1.28 10.34
CA GLY A 70 7.72 -2.00 10.88
C GLY A 70 7.58 -2.28 12.38
N ALA A 71 8.08 -3.44 12.82
CA ALA A 71 8.40 -3.71 14.23
C ALA A 71 9.46 -2.71 14.76
N PRO A 72 9.67 -2.59 16.08
CA PRO A 72 10.78 -1.81 16.62
C PRO A 72 12.12 -2.11 15.94
N GLY A 73 12.82 -1.07 15.49
CA GLY A 73 14.08 -1.13 14.76
C GLY A 73 13.97 -1.62 13.30
N GLN A 74 12.77 -1.98 12.83
CA GLN A 74 12.54 -2.53 11.49
C GLN A 74 11.91 -1.50 10.56
N HIS A 75 12.16 -1.67 9.26
CA HIS A 75 11.57 -0.85 8.22
C HIS A 75 10.08 -1.15 8.05
N GLY A 76 9.33 -0.18 7.52
CA GLY A 76 7.97 -0.39 7.05
C GLY A 76 7.97 -1.12 5.70
N GLY A 77 6.95 -1.94 5.47
CA GLY A 77 6.79 -2.68 4.23
C GLY A 77 6.41 -1.77 3.07
N ASN A 78 6.76 -2.16 1.85
CA ASN A 78 6.40 -1.44 0.65
C ASN A 78 4.90 -1.59 0.34
N GLY A 79 4.32 -0.58 -0.29
CA GLY A 79 2.99 -0.68 -0.86
C GLY A 79 2.98 -1.55 -2.12
N GLY A 80 1.93 -2.34 -2.29
CA GLY A 80 1.74 -3.19 -3.45
C GLY A 80 1.46 -2.41 -4.72
N ALA A 81 1.85 -2.97 -5.87
CA ALA A 81 1.49 -2.41 -7.17
C ALA A 81 0.02 -2.66 -7.49
N ALA A 82 -0.61 -1.71 -8.17
CA ALA A 82 -1.98 -1.85 -8.68
C ALA A 82 -2.05 -2.69 -9.97
N GLY A 83 -3.28 -2.99 -10.39
CA GLY A 83 -3.62 -3.47 -11.73
C GLY A 83 -3.59 -2.39 -12.79
N LEU A 84 -4.06 -2.70 -14.01
CA LEU A 84 -4.20 -1.74 -15.10
C LEU A 84 -5.03 -0.51 -14.68
N LEU A 85 -6.13 -0.74 -13.97
CA LEU A 85 -6.98 0.25 -13.32
C LEU A 85 -6.88 0.06 -11.81
N GLY A 86 -6.18 0.98 -11.14
CA GLY A 86 -6.09 0.96 -9.69
C GLY A 86 -4.97 1.86 -9.18
N ALA A 87 -5.08 2.31 -7.94
CA ALA A 87 -4.06 3.08 -7.25
C ALA A 87 -3.06 2.16 -6.55
N GLY A 88 -1.79 2.55 -6.54
CA GLY A 88 -0.75 1.84 -5.81
C GLY A 88 -0.99 1.93 -4.30
N GLY A 89 -0.59 0.89 -3.56
CA GLY A 89 -0.73 0.84 -2.12
C GLY A 89 0.20 1.84 -1.42
N ALA A 90 -0.19 2.35 -0.26
CA ALA A 90 0.71 3.18 0.55
C ALA A 90 1.84 2.33 1.15
N GLY A 91 3.04 2.91 1.28
CA GLY A 91 4.14 2.32 2.04
C GLY A 91 3.87 2.38 3.55
N GLY A 92 4.33 1.36 4.26
CA GLY A 92 4.21 1.22 5.69
C GLY A 92 5.14 2.16 6.46
N VAL A 93 4.73 2.55 7.66
CA VAL A 93 5.55 3.38 8.55
C VAL A 93 6.73 2.57 9.10
N GLY A 94 7.92 3.18 9.14
CA GLY A 94 9.09 2.59 9.79
C GLY A 94 8.92 2.47 11.30
N GLY A 95 9.42 1.38 11.88
CA GLY A 95 9.31 1.13 13.31
C GLY A 95 10.21 2.06 14.15
N PHE A 96 9.82 2.29 15.39
CA PHE A 96 10.61 3.10 16.31
C PHE A 96 11.96 2.44 16.63
N GLY A 97 13.03 3.21 16.75
CA GLY A 97 14.36 2.71 17.05
C GLY A 97 14.44 1.98 18.39
N LEU A 98 15.19 0.87 18.43
CA LEU A 98 15.57 0.22 19.69
C LEU A 98 16.56 1.11 20.46
N PRO A 99 16.83 0.86 21.76
CA PRO A 99 17.80 1.63 22.53
C PRO A 99 19.16 1.72 21.83
N GLY A 100 19.65 2.94 21.60
CA GLY A 100 20.88 3.22 20.83
C GLY A 100 20.79 2.94 19.32
N GLY A 101 19.61 2.56 18.81
CA GLY A 101 19.38 2.21 17.42
C GLY A 101 18.65 3.31 16.65
N ASN A 102 18.89 3.35 15.33
CA ASN A 102 18.18 4.24 14.44
C ASN A 102 16.70 3.83 14.31
N GLY A 103 15.84 4.79 13.97
CA GLY A 103 14.48 4.51 13.54
C GLY A 103 14.47 3.76 12.20
N GLY A 104 13.52 2.84 12.03
CA GLY A 104 13.36 2.10 10.79
C GLY A 104 12.94 3.01 9.64
N ALA A 105 13.39 2.72 8.42
CA ALA A 105 12.94 3.48 7.25
C ALA A 105 11.45 3.24 6.95
N GLY A 106 10.77 4.24 6.40
CA GLY A 106 9.43 4.09 5.84
C GLY A 106 9.47 3.30 4.52
N GLY A 107 8.46 2.47 4.28
CA GLY A 107 8.34 1.68 3.06
C GLY A 107 8.01 2.53 1.84
N ALA A 108 8.41 2.09 0.65
CA ALA A 108 8.06 2.79 -0.59
C ALA A 108 6.57 2.65 -0.90
N GLY A 109 5.98 3.67 -1.53
CA GLY A 109 4.63 3.58 -2.08
C GLY A 109 4.60 2.71 -3.34
N GLY A 110 3.53 1.95 -3.52
CA GLY A 110 3.33 1.06 -4.65
C GLY A 110 3.05 1.81 -5.95
N ALA A 111 3.38 1.19 -7.09
CA ALA A 111 3.09 1.77 -8.39
C ALA A 111 1.57 1.74 -8.67
N GLY A 112 1.05 2.85 -9.21
CA GLY A 112 -0.29 2.93 -9.77
C GLY A 112 -0.41 2.22 -11.11
N GLY A 113 -1.65 1.91 -11.48
CA GLY A 113 -1.99 1.37 -12.79
C GLY A 113 -1.82 2.39 -13.92
N LEU A 114 -2.13 1.97 -15.15
CA LEU A 114 -2.06 2.84 -16.33
C LEU A 114 -2.90 4.12 -16.17
N PHE A 115 -4.03 4.02 -15.46
CA PHE A 115 -4.92 5.14 -15.15
C PHE A 115 -5.01 5.43 -13.65
N GLY A 116 -3.98 5.02 -12.90
CA GLY A 116 -3.98 5.04 -11.44
C GLY A 116 -2.87 5.91 -10.87
N ASN A 117 -3.16 6.48 -9.70
CA ASN A 117 -2.17 7.21 -8.91
C ASN A 117 -1.17 6.25 -8.27
N GLY A 118 0.07 6.71 -8.11
CA GLY A 118 1.04 6.01 -7.29
C GLY A 118 0.69 6.14 -5.80
N GLY A 119 1.04 5.12 -5.02
CA GLY A 119 0.85 5.12 -3.57
C GLY A 119 1.83 6.07 -2.86
N ASN A 120 1.43 6.62 -1.73
CA ASN A 120 2.34 7.46 -0.93
C ASN A 120 3.43 6.60 -0.26
N GLY A 121 4.62 7.14 -0.10
CA GLY A 121 5.67 6.53 0.71
C GLY A 121 5.34 6.63 2.20
N GLY A 122 5.78 5.63 2.97
CA GLY A 122 5.60 5.58 4.42
C GLY A 122 6.52 6.54 5.15
N THR A 123 6.11 7.00 6.33
CA THR A 123 6.98 7.84 7.17
C THR A 123 8.10 7.00 7.79
N GLY A 124 9.28 7.59 7.97
CA GLY A 124 10.36 6.98 8.75
C GLY A 124 10.01 6.91 10.23
N GLY A 125 10.53 5.89 10.91
CA GLY A 125 10.37 5.68 12.35
C GLY A 125 11.21 6.65 13.16
N GLY A 126 10.73 7.05 14.34
CA GLY A 126 11.51 7.90 15.24
C GLY A 126 12.58 7.13 16.00
N SER A 127 13.50 7.85 16.67
CA SER A 127 14.41 7.29 17.66
C SER A 127 14.71 8.30 18.78
N LEU A 128 15.04 7.81 19.98
CA LEU A 128 15.52 8.65 21.08
C LEU A 128 17.03 8.90 20.92
N ASP A 129 17.80 7.81 20.89
CA ASP A 129 19.26 7.80 21.00
C ASP A 129 19.97 7.41 19.70
N GLY A 130 19.24 7.39 18.58
CA GLY A 130 19.76 7.15 17.24
C GLY A 130 19.13 8.09 16.23
N ASN A 131 19.60 8.01 14.98
CA ASN A 131 19.06 8.82 13.89
C ASN A 131 17.63 8.41 13.55
N GLY A 132 16.83 9.37 13.07
CA GLY A 132 15.48 9.12 12.62
C GLY A 132 15.52 8.32 11.32
N GLY A 133 14.56 7.43 11.13
CA GLY A 133 14.45 6.65 9.91
C GLY A 133 14.15 7.52 8.70
N ALA A 134 14.70 7.20 7.53
CA ALA A 134 14.33 7.92 6.31
C ALA A 134 12.85 7.67 5.95
N GLY A 135 12.21 8.65 5.33
CA GLY A 135 10.89 8.48 4.73
C GLY A 135 10.96 7.68 3.43
N GLY A 136 9.92 6.90 3.16
CA GLY A 136 9.81 6.10 1.94
C GLY A 136 9.52 6.94 0.71
N ALA A 137 9.99 6.51 -0.46
CA ALA A 137 9.66 7.17 -1.72
C ALA A 137 8.17 6.96 -2.08
N GLY A 138 7.57 7.95 -2.75
CA GLY A 138 6.24 7.81 -3.35
C GLY A 138 6.29 6.92 -4.60
N GLY A 139 5.23 6.14 -4.81
CA GLY A 139 5.07 5.28 -5.97
C GLY A 139 4.86 6.05 -7.27
N ALA A 140 5.32 5.49 -8.38
CA ALA A 140 5.06 6.06 -9.69
C ALA A 140 3.59 5.87 -10.10
N ALA A 141 3.04 6.80 -10.87
CA ALA A 141 1.77 6.62 -11.57
C ALA A 141 1.98 6.16 -13.02
N GLY A 142 0.92 5.64 -13.62
CA GLY A 142 0.88 5.29 -15.04
C GLY A 142 0.73 6.48 -15.98
N LEU A 143 0.09 6.24 -17.13
CA LEU A 143 -0.12 7.21 -18.20
C LEU A 143 -1.01 8.37 -17.76
N LEU A 144 -2.11 8.06 -17.06
CA LEU A 144 -3.07 9.03 -16.55
C LEU A 144 -3.19 8.87 -15.03
N GLY A 145 -2.38 9.61 -14.29
CA GLY A 145 -2.37 9.62 -12.83
C GLY A 145 -1.29 10.53 -12.29
N SER A 146 -1.35 10.84 -11.01
CA SER A 146 -0.30 11.55 -10.27
C SER A 146 0.54 10.57 -9.46
N GLY A 147 1.86 10.76 -9.47
CA GLY A 147 2.74 9.99 -8.60
C GLY A 147 2.42 10.24 -7.13
N GLY A 148 2.70 9.25 -6.28
CA GLY A 148 2.47 9.34 -4.85
C GLY A 148 3.41 10.33 -4.18
N ARG A 149 3.03 10.85 -3.01
CA ARG A 149 3.92 11.71 -2.22
C ARG A 149 5.02 10.86 -1.57
N GLY A 150 6.20 11.44 -1.40
CA GLY A 150 7.20 10.83 -0.53
C GLY A 150 6.79 10.95 0.94
N GLY A 151 7.25 10.00 1.77
CA GLY A 151 7.03 10.00 3.20
C GLY A 151 7.93 10.98 3.94
N ALA A 152 7.48 11.52 5.06
CA ALA A 152 8.34 12.29 5.95
C ALA A 152 9.44 11.40 6.58
N GLY A 153 10.60 11.97 6.87
CA GLY A 153 11.59 11.31 7.71
C GLY A 153 11.16 11.26 9.17
N GLY A 154 11.71 10.32 9.92
CA GLY A 154 11.48 10.12 11.34
C GLY A 154 12.20 11.16 12.19
N VAL A 155 11.64 11.45 13.37
CA VAL A 155 12.24 12.39 14.32
C VAL A 155 13.32 11.73 15.18
N SER A 156 14.27 12.53 15.65
CA SER A 156 15.26 12.12 16.67
C SER A 156 15.30 13.10 17.83
N ALA A 157 15.45 12.60 19.05
CA ALA A 157 15.57 13.43 20.25
C ALA A 157 17.01 13.91 20.48
N HIS A 158 18.01 13.03 20.34
CA HIS A 158 19.41 13.32 20.63
C HIS A 158 20.32 13.33 19.40
N HIS A 159 19.76 13.02 18.22
CA HIS A 159 20.49 12.79 16.97
C HIS A 159 19.81 13.50 15.79
N ILE A 160 20.31 13.26 14.57
CA ILE A 160 19.79 13.87 13.35
C ILE A 160 18.48 13.19 12.94
N ALA A 161 17.47 13.98 12.61
CA ALA A 161 16.22 13.49 12.02
C ALA A 161 16.46 12.82 10.66
N GLY A 162 15.56 11.90 10.30
CA GLY A 162 15.58 11.23 9.01
C GLY A 162 15.26 12.17 7.86
N ALA A 163 15.84 11.91 6.70
CA ALA A 163 15.49 12.61 5.47
C ALA A 163 14.06 12.22 5.01
N GLY A 164 13.36 13.15 4.36
CA GLY A 164 12.11 12.85 3.67
C GLY A 164 12.35 12.03 2.39
N GLY A 165 11.35 11.24 2.01
CA GLY A 165 11.34 10.46 0.78
C GLY A 165 11.01 11.32 -0.45
N ALA A 166 11.51 10.91 -1.60
CA ALA A 166 11.19 11.55 -2.88
C ALA A 166 9.73 11.31 -3.27
N GLY A 167 9.12 12.27 -3.97
CA GLY A 167 7.83 12.07 -4.62
C GLY A 167 7.91 11.13 -5.81
N GLY A 168 6.81 10.45 -6.09
CA GLY A 168 6.63 9.57 -7.22
C GLY A 168 6.53 10.32 -8.55
N SER A 169 7.04 9.69 -9.60
CA SER A 169 6.97 10.23 -10.97
C SER A 169 5.61 9.98 -11.62
N TRP A 170 5.23 10.81 -12.60
CA TRP A 170 4.08 10.56 -13.48
C TRP A 170 4.34 11.00 -14.92
N TRP A 171 3.63 10.38 -15.86
CA TRP A 171 3.92 10.47 -17.30
C TRP A 171 3.76 11.89 -17.85
N VAL A 172 2.68 12.59 -17.46
CA VAL A 172 2.41 13.97 -17.92
C VAL A 172 3.47 14.97 -17.45
N ALA A 173 4.00 14.83 -16.22
CA ALA A 173 5.10 15.68 -15.75
C ALA A 173 6.40 15.44 -16.53
N ARG A 174 6.62 14.20 -16.98
CA ARG A 174 7.80 13.84 -17.79
C ARG A 174 7.75 14.48 -19.18
N HIS A 175 6.59 14.50 -19.82
CA HIS A 175 6.42 15.10 -21.15
C HIS A 175 6.31 16.63 -21.16
N ARG A 176 5.88 17.27 -20.07
CA ARG A 176 5.91 18.75 -19.97
C ARG A 176 7.33 19.32 -19.81
N ARG A 177 8.28 18.55 -19.27
CA ARG A 177 9.69 18.99 -19.15
C ARG A 177 10.45 18.92 -20.47
N SER A 178 9.99 18.11 -21.43
CA SER A 178 10.63 17.96 -22.74
C SER A 178 10.30 19.08 -23.75
N ARG A 179 9.45 20.06 -23.37
CA ARG A 179 9.01 21.15 -24.26
C ARG A 179 9.47 22.54 -23.80
N ARG A 180 10.54 22.62 -23.00
CA ARG A 180 11.20 23.87 -22.63
C ARG A 180 12.68 23.80 -22.97
#